data_AF-A0A1W9VAH3-F1
#
_entry.id   AF-A0A1W9VAH3-F1
#
_cell.length_a   1.000
_cell.length_b   1.000
_cell.length_c   1.000
_cell.angle_alpha   90.00
_cell.angle_beta   90.00
_cell.angle_gamma   90.00
#
_symmetry.space_group_name_H-M   'P 1'
#
loop_
_entity.id
_entity.type
_entity.pdbx_description
1 polymer ?
#
loop_
_entity_poly.entity_id
_entity_poly.type
_entity_poly.pdbx_seq_one_letter_code
_entity_poly.pdbx_strand_id
1 'polypeptide(L)'
;MTISELLGIILSVDTFLVHLQDARRKMSVGQYREAFNLIIDLEVQSLSSLLKKIECMIDIGFILRDEKILRYGIYLLEKHGSEVLEVEDLAPVYFLNLANQYVNMVTLSSYNDDYFAYYSRNELLKAREFYERALSYKNLPVELSYQIRIGLARVLYIAGRGVEALEQYQASLKIPSEQPESP
;
A
#
# COMPACT_ATOMS: atom_id res chain seq x y z
N MET A 1 -9.82 -41.19 7.83
CA MET A 1 -9.14 -40.09 7.15
C MET A 1 -8.68 -40.58 5.79
N THR A 2 -9.39 -40.24 4.72
CA THR A 2 -9.09 -40.70 3.36
C THR A 2 -7.98 -39.84 2.74
N ILE A 3 -7.29 -40.37 1.72
CA ILE A 3 -6.31 -39.61 0.93
C ILE A 3 -6.97 -38.38 0.28
N SER A 4 -8.28 -38.40 0.02
CA SER A 4 -9.02 -37.23 -0.46
C SER A 4 -9.22 -36.15 0.61
N GLU A 5 -9.35 -36.52 1.89
CA GLU A 5 -9.42 -35.56 3.01
C GLU A 5 -8.04 -34.95 3.28
N LEU A 6 -6.97 -35.74 3.17
CA LEU A 6 -5.59 -35.24 3.24
C LEU A 6 -5.24 -34.34 2.03
N LEU A 7 -5.65 -34.69 0.82
CA LEU A 7 -5.49 -33.85 -0.38
C LEU A 7 -6.36 -32.60 -0.33
N GLY A 8 -7.57 -32.66 0.24
CA GLY A 8 -8.42 -31.49 0.46
C GLY A 8 -7.82 -30.48 1.44
N ILE A 9 -7.02 -30.96 2.39
CA ILE A 9 -6.26 -30.12 3.35
C ILE A 9 -4.93 -29.62 2.73
N ILE A 10 -4.33 -30.38 1.81
CA ILE A 10 -3.06 -30.02 1.14
C ILE A 10 -3.28 -29.11 -0.10
N LEU A 11 -4.49 -29.06 -0.67
CA LEU A 11 -4.82 -28.28 -1.87
C LEU A 11 -5.35 -26.86 -1.61
N SER A 12 -5.38 -26.36 -0.36
CA SER A 12 -5.64 -24.94 -0.10
C SER A 12 -4.35 -24.12 -0.09
N VAL A 13 -3.47 -24.30 -1.08
CA VAL A 13 -2.55 -23.20 -1.43
C VAL A 13 -3.48 -22.03 -1.75
N ASP A 14 -3.51 -21.04 -0.87
CA ASP A 14 -4.43 -19.91 -0.91
C ASP A 14 -4.55 -19.42 -2.36
N THR A 15 -5.65 -19.77 -3.03
CA THR A 15 -5.81 -19.58 -4.48
C THR A 15 -5.52 -18.14 -4.87
N PHE A 16 -5.79 -17.22 -3.93
CA PHE A 16 -5.42 -15.82 -4.03
C PHE A 16 -3.91 -15.58 -4.18
N LEU A 17 -3.05 -16.21 -3.39
CA LEU A 17 -1.60 -15.99 -3.45
C LEU A 17 -1.02 -16.42 -4.81
N VAL A 18 -1.53 -17.50 -5.40
CA VAL A 18 -1.14 -17.94 -6.75
C VAL A 18 -1.53 -16.88 -7.78
N HIS A 19 -2.78 -16.41 -7.75
CA HIS A 19 -3.23 -15.38 -8.68
C HIS A 19 -2.51 -14.04 -8.47
N LEU A 20 -2.18 -13.69 -7.23
CA LEU A 20 -1.41 -12.50 -6.90
C LEU A 20 0.02 -12.59 -7.48
N GLN A 21 0.68 -13.74 -7.35
CA GLN A 21 1.99 -13.99 -7.96
C GLN A 21 1.92 -13.90 -9.49
N ASP A 22 0.86 -14.45 -10.09
CA ASP A 22 0.64 -14.40 -11.53
C ASP A 22 0.39 -12.97 -12.02
N ALA A 23 -0.39 -12.19 -11.28
CA ALA A 23 -0.60 -10.77 -11.55
C ALA A 23 0.73 -9.99 -11.46
N ARG A 24 1.53 -10.21 -10.41
CA ARG A 24 2.85 -9.58 -10.26
C ARG A 24 3.81 -9.95 -11.39
N ARG A 25 3.80 -11.19 -11.84
CA ARG A 25 4.57 -11.65 -13.01
C ARG A 25 4.11 -10.95 -14.29
N LYS A 26 2.80 -10.79 -14.52
CA LYS A 26 2.28 -10.00 -15.64
C LYS A 26 2.69 -8.53 -15.56
N MET A 27 2.64 -7.92 -14.38
CA MET A 27 3.11 -6.55 -14.17
C MET A 27 4.59 -6.39 -14.53
N SER A 28 5.43 -7.38 -14.21
CA SER A 28 6.88 -7.33 -14.51
C SER A 28 7.21 -7.28 -16.01
N VAL A 29 6.28 -7.71 -16.87
CA VAL A 29 6.40 -7.66 -18.34
C VAL A 29 5.48 -6.60 -18.98
N GLY A 30 4.96 -5.67 -18.17
CA GLY A 30 4.13 -4.56 -18.65
C GLY A 30 2.66 -4.88 -18.92
N GLN A 31 2.20 -6.10 -18.61
CA GLN A 31 0.82 -6.55 -18.85
C GLN A 31 -0.14 -6.13 -17.72
N TYR A 32 -0.24 -4.84 -17.43
CA TYR A 32 -0.98 -4.32 -16.26
C TYR A 32 -2.50 -4.54 -16.34
N ARG A 33 -3.12 -4.42 -17.52
CA ARG A 33 -4.57 -4.66 -17.68
C ARG A 33 -4.93 -6.14 -17.47
N GLU A 34 -4.09 -7.05 -17.96
CA GLU A 34 -4.28 -8.48 -17.72
C GLU A 34 -4.05 -8.84 -16.24
N ALA A 35 -3.05 -8.23 -15.60
CA ALA A 35 -2.83 -8.37 -14.16
C ALA A 35 -4.05 -7.89 -13.35
N PHE A 36 -4.68 -6.79 -13.76
CA PHE A 36 -5.90 -6.27 -13.12
C PHE A 36 -7.04 -7.29 -13.19
N ASN A 37 -7.30 -7.82 -14.39
CA ASN A 37 -8.38 -8.77 -14.63
C ASN A 37 -8.19 -10.07 -13.84
N LEU A 38 -6.95 -10.46 -13.52
CA LEU A 38 -6.68 -11.62 -12.68
C LEU A 38 -7.11 -11.43 -11.23
N ILE A 39 -7.09 -10.19 -10.70
CA ILE A 39 -7.23 -9.95 -9.26
C ILE A 39 -8.53 -9.27 -8.86
N ILE A 40 -9.13 -8.46 -9.74
CA ILE A 40 -10.23 -7.55 -9.40
C ILE A 40 -11.43 -8.27 -8.77
N ASP A 41 -11.82 -9.41 -9.33
CA ASP A 41 -12.99 -10.18 -8.89
C ASP A 41 -12.64 -11.35 -7.98
N LEU A 42 -11.37 -11.51 -7.59
CA LEU A 42 -10.98 -12.57 -6.67
C LEU A 42 -11.57 -12.35 -5.28
N GLU A 43 -12.31 -13.33 -4.79
CA GLU A 43 -12.67 -13.40 -3.39
C GLU A 43 -11.43 -13.74 -2.54
N VAL A 44 -11.32 -13.08 -1.40
CA VAL A 44 -10.21 -13.26 -0.46
C VAL A 44 -10.78 -13.61 0.90
N GLN A 45 -10.14 -14.55 1.59
CA GLN A 45 -10.66 -15.11 2.85
C GLN A 45 -10.08 -14.43 4.11
N SER A 46 -9.14 -13.51 3.96
CA SER A 46 -8.52 -12.81 5.08
C SER A 46 -8.33 -11.32 4.80
N LEU A 47 -8.32 -10.52 5.87
CA LEU A 47 -8.04 -9.08 5.80
C LEU A 47 -6.62 -8.80 5.29
N SER A 48 -5.64 -9.65 5.61
CA SER A 48 -4.28 -9.53 5.05
C SER A 48 -4.27 -9.73 3.53
N SER A 49 -4.97 -10.76 3.04
CA SER A 49 -5.11 -11.02 1.61
C SER A 49 -5.88 -9.90 0.91
N LEU A 50 -6.89 -9.32 1.56
CA LEU A 50 -7.60 -8.14 1.07
C LEU A 50 -6.68 -6.93 0.91
N LEU A 51 -5.85 -6.60 1.91
CA LEU A 51 -4.91 -5.49 1.81
C LEU A 51 -3.90 -5.70 0.67
N LYS A 52 -3.34 -6.91 0.53
CA LYS A 52 -2.43 -7.26 -0.58
C LYS A 52 -3.10 -7.14 -1.95
N LYS A 53 -4.37 -7.53 -2.05
CA LYS A 53 -5.18 -7.38 -3.27
C LYS A 53 -5.31 -5.89 -3.62
N ILE A 54 -5.68 -5.07 -2.64
CA ILE A 54 -5.86 -3.63 -2.82
C ILE A 54 -4.53 -2.97 -3.22
N GLU A 55 -3.42 -3.28 -2.54
CA GLU A 55 -2.07 -2.79 -2.89
C GLU A 55 -1.72 -3.10 -4.34
N CYS A 56 -1.94 -4.34 -4.78
CA CYS A 56 -1.65 -4.73 -6.17
C CYS A 56 -2.54 -3.96 -7.17
N MET A 57 -3.82 -3.77 -6.86
CA MET A 57 -4.72 -2.96 -7.68
C MET A 57 -4.30 -1.49 -7.74
N ILE A 58 -3.82 -0.94 -6.62
CA ILE A 58 -3.30 0.43 -6.52
C ILE A 58 -2.08 0.61 -7.43
N ASP A 59 -1.11 -0.30 -7.34
CA ASP A 59 0.10 -0.26 -8.17
C ASP A 59 -0.27 -0.27 -9.66
N ILE A 60 -1.20 -1.15 -10.04
CA ILE A 60 -1.72 -1.25 -11.40
C ILE A 60 -2.43 0.05 -11.81
N GLY A 61 -3.33 0.56 -10.98
CA GLY A 61 -4.08 1.79 -11.24
C GLY A 61 -3.17 2.99 -11.43
N PHE A 62 -2.10 3.09 -10.61
CA PHE A 62 -1.14 4.17 -10.69
C PHE A 62 -0.35 4.13 -12.00
N ILE A 63 0.19 2.97 -12.38
CA ILE A 63 0.94 2.82 -13.64
C ILE A 63 0.05 3.06 -14.87
N LEU A 64 -1.18 2.55 -14.84
CA LEU A 64 -2.16 2.78 -15.90
C LEU A 64 -2.72 4.21 -15.92
N ARG A 65 -2.38 5.04 -14.93
CA ARG A 65 -2.96 6.38 -14.72
C ARG A 65 -4.49 6.35 -14.67
N ASP A 66 -5.05 5.27 -14.13
CA ASP A 66 -6.48 5.00 -14.10
C ASP A 66 -7.05 5.44 -12.74
N GLU A 67 -7.54 6.68 -12.70
CA GLU A 67 -8.11 7.29 -11.49
C GLU A 67 -9.27 6.46 -10.91
N LYS A 68 -10.04 5.76 -11.74
CA LYS A 68 -11.17 4.95 -11.28
C LYS A 68 -10.68 3.76 -10.46
N ILE A 69 -9.61 3.10 -10.91
CA ILE A 69 -8.99 2.00 -10.15
C ILE A 69 -8.46 2.52 -8.81
N LEU A 70 -7.82 3.69 -8.82
CA LEU A 70 -7.30 4.30 -7.60
C LEU A 70 -8.41 4.66 -6.60
N ARG A 71 -9.47 5.32 -7.05
CA ARG A 71 -10.63 5.63 -6.19
C ARG A 71 -11.31 4.38 -5.66
N TYR A 72 -11.36 3.32 -6.48
CA TYR A 72 -11.90 2.04 -6.04
C TYR A 72 -11.04 1.39 -4.94
N GLY A 73 -9.71 1.50 -5.01
CA GLY A 73 -8.80 1.10 -3.93
C GLY A 73 -9.08 1.83 -2.61
N ILE A 74 -9.29 3.16 -2.65
CA ILE A 74 -9.69 3.94 -1.46
C ILE A 74 -11.02 3.44 -0.91
N TYR A 75 -12.03 3.27 -1.78
CA TYR A 75 -13.33 2.77 -1.39
C TYR A 75 -13.24 1.41 -0.67
N LEU A 76 -12.42 0.48 -1.17
CA LEU A 76 -12.24 -0.82 -0.54
C LEU A 76 -11.55 -0.71 0.83
N LEU A 77 -10.53 0.16 0.96
CA LEU A 77 -9.90 0.43 2.26
C LEU A 77 -10.93 1.00 3.24
N GLU A 78 -11.66 2.05 2.86
CA GLU A 78 -12.63 2.70 3.74
C GLU A 78 -13.78 1.77 4.13
N LYS A 79 -14.27 0.96 3.19
CA LYS A 79 -15.36 0.00 3.42
C LYS A 79 -14.99 -1.05 4.46
N HIS A 80 -13.77 -1.58 4.41
CA HIS A 80 -13.30 -2.63 5.31
C HIS A 80 -12.47 -2.09 6.49
N GLY A 81 -12.32 -0.76 6.59
CA GLY A 81 -11.41 -0.12 7.54
C GLY A 81 -11.74 -0.46 8.99
N SER A 82 -13.02 -0.51 9.37
CA SER A 82 -13.41 -0.87 10.74
C SER A 82 -12.94 -2.28 11.12
N GLU A 83 -13.12 -3.26 10.23
CA GLU A 83 -12.70 -4.64 10.44
C GLU A 83 -11.17 -4.77 10.51
N VAL A 84 -10.45 -4.05 9.63
CA VAL A 84 -8.98 -4.08 9.62
C VAL A 84 -8.40 -3.44 10.90
N LEU A 85 -9.03 -2.39 11.41
CA LEU A 85 -8.58 -1.69 12.61
C LEU A 85 -8.79 -2.49 13.91
N GLU A 86 -9.62 -3.55 13.88
CA GLU A 86 -9.76 -4.49 15.00
C GLU A 86 -8.55 -5.43 15.12
N VAL A 87 -7.74 -5.57 14.06
CA VAL A 87 -6.52 -6.38 14.04
C VAL A 87 -5.30 -5.48 14.18
N GLU A 88 -4.74 -5.40 15.39
CA GLU A 88 -3.66 -4.47 15.75
C GLU A 88 -2.48 -4.51 14.77
N ASP A 89 -2.05 -5.69 14.34
CA ASP A 89 -0.92 -5.87 13.41
C ASP A 89 -1.20 -5.36 11.98
N LEU A 90 -2.47 -5.30 11.57
CA LEU A 90 -2.85 -4.83 10.24
C LEU A 90 -3.14 -3.32 10.21
N ALA A 91 -3.46 -2.71 11.36
CA ALA A 91 -3.83 -1.31 11.43
C ALA A 91 -2.73 -0.35 10.90
N PRO A 92 -1.43 -0.53 11.19
CA PRO A 92 -0.40 0.32 10.59
C PRO A 92 -0.28 0.15 9.07
N VAL A 93 -0.44 -1.07 8.56
CA VAL A 93 -0.40 -1.38 7.11
C VAL A 93 -1.59 -0.73 6.41
N TYR A 94 -2.77 -0.78 7.02
CA TYR A 94 -3.97 -0.10 6.55
C TYR A 94 -3.75 1.41 6.39
N PHE A 95 -3.20 2.06 7.42
CA PHE A 95 -2.91 3.50 7.36
C PHE A 95 -1.82 3.83 6.35
N LEU A 96 -0.77 3.02 6.25
CA LEU A 96 0.24 3.17 5.19
C LEU A 96 -0.40 3.10 3.80
N ASN A 97 -1.30 2.14 3.56
CA ASN A 97 -1.98 1.98 2.27
C ASN A 97 -2.89 3.16 1.94
N LEU A 98 -3.66 3.66 2.90
CA LEU A 98 -4.42 4.90 2.71
C LEU A 98 -3.49 6.08 2.39
N ALA A 99 -2.41 6.23 3.14
CA ALA A 99 -1.45 7.32 2.95
C ALA A 99 -0.83 7.30 1.55
N ASN A 100 -0.28 6.15 1.15
CA ASN A 100 0.27 5.91 -0.18
C ASN A 100 -0.76 6.22 -1.26
N GLN A 101 -2.02 5.83 -1.03
CA GLN A 101 -3.06 6.00 -2.02
C GLN A 101 -3.46 7.47 -2.23
N TYR A 102 -3.52 8.25 -1.16
CA TYR A 102 -3.71 9.70 -1.29
C TYR A 102 -2.50 10.37 -1.98
N VAL A 103 -1.27 9.90 -1.73
CA VAL A 103 -0.08 10.37 -2.48
C VAL A 103 -0.17 10.03 -3.97
N ASN A 104 -0.65 8.83 -4.31
CA ASN A 104 -0.86 8.43 -5.71
C ASN A 104 -1.90 9.31 -6.40
N MET A 105 -2.98 9.69 -5.71
CA MET A 105 -3.98 10.61 -6.25
C MET A 105 -3.40 12.01 -6.51
N VAL A 106 -2.60 12.55 -5.57
CA VAL A 106 -1.89 13.84 -5.76
C VAL A 106 -0.93 13.77 -6.94
N THR A 107 -0.21 12.66 -7.07
CA THR A 107 0.75 12.46 -8.16
C THR A 107 0.01 12.32 -9.49
N LEU A 108 -1.12 11.61 -9.53
CA LEU A 108 -1.89 11.48 -10.75
C LEU A 108 -2.49 12.81 -11.21
N SER A 109 -3.01 13.63 -10.29
CA SER A 109 -3.54 14.96 -10.64
C SER A 109 -2.46 15.88 -11.21
N SER A 110 -1.20 15.72 -10.78
CA SER A 110 -0.05 16.46 -11.30
C SER A 110 0.21 16.26 -12.80
N TYR A 111 -0.15 15.10 -13.35
CA TYR A 111 0.05 14.83 -14.77
C TYR A 111 -0.96 15.53 -15.67
N ASN A 112 -2.07 16.01 -15.10
CA ASN A 112 -3.20 16.56 -15.84
C ASN A 112 -3.32 18.09 -15.69
N ASP A 113 -2.58 18.73 -14.79
CA ASP A 113 -2.68 20.16 -14.52
C ASP A 113 -1.31 20.77 -14.18
N ASP A 114 -0.84 21.66 -15.05
CA ASP A 114 0.41 22.41 -14.89
C ASP A 114 0.38 23.35 -13.64
N TYR A 115 -0.79 23.60 -13.06
CA TYR A 115 -0.99 24.37 -11.82
C TYR A 115 -1.01 23.50 -10.54
N PHE A 116 -0.37 22.32 -10.61
CA PHE A 116 -0.13 21.29 -9.58
C PHE A 116 -0.10 21.74 -8.10
N ALA A 117 0.39 22.93 -7.78
CA ALA A 117 0.67 23.37 -6.42
C ALA A 117 -0.56 23.76 -5.55
N TYR A 118 -1.74 24.02 -6.14
CA TYR A 118 -2.84 24.64 -5.38
C TYR A 118 -4.01 23.70 -5.02
N TYR A 119 -4.39 22.76 -5.88
CA TYR A 119 -5.65 22.02 -5.72
C TYR A 119 -5.57 20.75 -4.86
N SER A 120 -4.39 20.12 -4.71
CA SER A 120 -4.26 18.80 -4.07
C SER A 120 -3.90 18.85 -2.58
N ARG A 121 -4.10 20.00 -1.91
CA ARG A 121 -3.71 20.18 -0.49
C ARG A 121 -4.50 19.26 0.44
N ASN A 122 -5.76 18.95 0.14
CA ASN A 122 -6.60 18.10 0.99
C ASN A 122 -6.10 16.65 0.98
N GLU A 123 -5.75 16.12 -0.18
CA GLU A 123 -5.20 14.77 -0.33
C GLU A 123 -3.81 14.66 0.32
N LEU A 124 -2.96 15.69 0.18
CA LEU A 124 -1.68 15.75 0.90
C LEU A 124 -1.85 15.78 2.42
N LEU A 125 -2.83 16.53 2.94
CA LEU A 125 -3.14 16.57 4.37
C LEU A 125 -3.63 15.19 4.87
N LYS A 126 -4.51 14.53 4.12
CA LYS A 126 -4.95 13.16 4.44
C LYS A 126 -3.80 12.17 4.42
N ALA A 127 -2.94 12.21 3.39
CA ALA A 127 -1.77 11.36 3.30
C ALA A 127 -0.87 11.52 4.52
N ARG A 128 -0.59 12.78 4.91
CA ARG A 128 0.18 13.10 6.11
C ARG A 128 -0.47 12.52 7.37
N GLU A 129 -1.76 12.77 7.58
CA GLU A 129 -2.48 12.28 8.76
C GLU A 129 -2.36 10.75 8.88
N PHE A 130 -2.52 10.02 7.77
CA PHE A 130 -2.43 8.57 7.80
C PHE A 130 -1.02 8.06 8.05
N TYR A 131 0.03 8.68 7.49
CA TYR A 131 1.40 8.33 7.88
C TYR A 131 1.67 8.58 9.36
N GLU A 132 1.22 9.73 9.91
CA GLU A 132 1.38 10.05 11.34
C GLU A 132 0.62 9.05 12.23
N ARG A 133 -0.58 8.65 11.82
CA ARG A 133 -1.34 7.58 12.50
C ARG A 133 -0.63 6.24 12.43
N ALA A 134 -0.06 5.86 11.29
CA ALA A 134 0.72 4.64 11.17
C ALA A 134 1.96 4.66 12.10
N LEU A 135 2.66 5.80 12.22
CA LEU A 135 3.80 5.97 13.14
C LEU A 135 3.41 5.98 14.63
N SER A 136 2.15 6.20 14.97
CA SER A 136 1.69 6.23 16.36
C SER A 136 1.70 4.84 17.03
N TYR A 137 1.81 3.77 16.24
CA TYR A 137 1.89 2.40 16.73
C TYR A 137 3.28 2.10 17.29
N LYS A 138 3.33 1.48 18.48
CA LYS A 138 4.58 1.29 19.23
C LYS A 138 5.48 0.18 18.70
N ASN A 139 4.89 -0.87 18.13
CA ASN A 139 5.59 -2.11 17.75
C ASN A 139 5.60 -2.29 16.23
N LEU A 140 6.11 -1.30 15.50
CA LEU A 140 6.21 -1.38 14.05
C LEU A 140 7.36 -2.30 13.64
N PRO A 141 7.15 -3.24 12.70
CA PRO A 141 8.24 -3.91 12.01
C PRO A 141 9.23 -2.89 11.43
N VAL A 142 10.52 -3.23 11.46
CA VAL A 142 11.62 -2.37 10.96
C VAL A 142 11.32 -1.84 9.55
N GLU A 143 10.98 -2.73 8.63
CA GLU A 143 10.67 -2.40 7.24
C GLU A 143 9.46 -1.47 7.14
N LEU A 144 8.43 -1.72 7.93
CA LEU A 144 7.21 -0.91 7.91
C LEU A 144 7.47 0.50 8.45
N SER A 145 8.22 0.61 9.56
CA SER A 145 8.67 1.89 10.12
C SER A 145 9.48 2.69 9.12
N TYR A 146 10.38 2.03 8.38
CA TYR A 146 11.16 2.65 7.31
C TYR A 146 10.25 3.21 6.21
N GLN A 147 9.37 2.39 5.65
CA GLN A 147 8.46 2.80 4.57
C GLN A 147 7.56 3.96 4.97
N ILE A 148 6.97 3.92 6.17
CA ILE A 148 6.10 4.98 6.67
C ILE A 148 6.88 6.30 6.80
N ARG A 149 8.12 6.27 7.32
CA ARG A 149 8.94 7.49 7.46
C ARG A 149 9.35 8.09 6.12
N ILE A 150 9.76 7.25 5.17
CA ILE A 150 10.09 7.71 3.80
C ILE A 150 8.85 8.33 3.14
N GLY A 151 7.68 7.70 3.29
CA GLY A 151 6.42 8.20 2.78
C GLY A 151 6.03 9.55 3.38
N LEU A 152 6.12 9.69 4.71
CA LEU A 152 5.86 10.95 5.42
C LEU A 152 6.84 12.05 4.98
N ALA A 153 8.14 11.72 4.89
CA ALA A 153 9.16 12.65 4.43
C ALA A 153 8.86 13.19 3.04
N ARG A 154 8.41 12.33 2.12
CA ARG A 154 7.99 12.72 0.76
C ARG A 154 6.81 13.69 0.79
N VAL A 155 5.77 13.39 1.58
CA VAL A 155 4.60 14.27 1.72
C VAL A 155 4.99 15.64 2.28
N LEU A 156 5.83 15.66 3.32
CA LEU A 156 6.34 16.89 3.92
C LEU A 156 7.15 17.72 2.92
N TYR A 157 7.98 17.07 2.12
CA TYR A 157 8.78 17.72 1.09
C TYR A 157 7.90 18.37 0.01
N ILE A 158 6.91 17.63 -0.52
CA ILE A 158 5.95 18.16 -1.51
C ILE A 158 5.15 19.34 -0.94
N ALA A 159 4.84 19.31 0.36
CA ALA A 159 4.17 20.40 1.07
C ALA A 159 5.08 21.61 1.40
N GLY A 160 6.35 21.60 0.98
CA GLY A 160 7.32 22.67 1.25
C GLY A 160 7.90 22.69 2.67
N ARG A 161 7.69 21.62 3.46
CA ARG A 161 8.14 21.49 4.85
C ARG A 161 9.50 20.81 4.92
N GLY A 162 10.50 21.43 4.28
CA GLY A 162 11.81 20.80 4.03
C GLY A 162 12.58 20.34 5.27
N VAL A 163 12.53 21.11 6.38
CA VAL A 163 13.21 20.74 7.64
C VAL A 163 12.60 19.46 8.23
N GLU A 164 11.27 19.40 8.32
CA GLU A 164 10.58 18.22 8.86
C GLU A 164 10.71 17.00 7.94
N ALA A 165 10.73 17.22 6.62
CA ALA A 165 11.04 16.15 5.67
C ALA A 165 12.43 15.57 5.92
N LEU A 166 13.44 16.43 6.12
CA LEU A 166 14.81 16.01 6.45
C LEU A 166 14.86 15.22 7.76
N GLU A 167 14.15 15.67 8.80
CA GLU A 167 14.05 14.94 10.08
C GLU A 167 13.50 13.53 9.88
N GLN A 168 12.45 13.35 9.07
CA GLN A 168 11.89 12.02 8.80
C GLN A 168 12.83 11.15 7.97
N TYR A 169 13.52 11.70 6.97
CA TYR A 169 14.56 10.96 6.23
C TYR A 169 15.68 10.52 7.17
N GLN A 170 16.19 11.42 8.02
CA GLN A 170 17.23 11.07 9.00
C GLN A 170 16.75 10.03 10.02
N ALA A 171 15.50 10.12 10.47
CA ALA A 171 14.90 9.13 11.34
C ALA A 171 14.80 7.76 10.66
N SER A 172 14.48 7.71 9.36
CA SER A 172 14.43 6.44 8.60
C SER A 172 15.81 5.77 8.49
N LEU A 173 16.89 6.54 8.35
CA LEU A 173 18.26 6.03 8.26
C LEU A 173 18.81 5.50 9.60
N LYS A 174 18.19 5.86 10.72
CA LYS A 174 18.57 5.37 12.06
C LYS A 174 17.89 4.06 12.42
N ILE A 175 16.97 3.58 11.60
CA ILE A 175 16.34 2.27 11.80
C ILE A 175 17.40 1.21 11.46
N PRO A 176 17.73 0.29 12.38
CA PRO A 176 18.71 -0.76 12.10
C PRO A 176 18.29 -1.56 10.87
N SER A 177 19.12 -1.61 9.85
CA SER A 177 18.89 -2.52 8.72
C SER A 177 19.20 -3.94 9.16
N GLU A 178 18.32 -4.91 8.89
CA GLU A 178 18.61 -6.34 9.06
C GLU A 178 19.66 -6.86 8.05
N GLN A 179 20.28 -5.99 7.25
CA GLN A 179 21.36 -6.41 6.36
C GLN A 179 22.54 -6.89 7.19
N PRO A 180 23.02 -8.13 7.01
CA PRO A 180 24.32 -8.50 7.54
C PRO A 180 25.35 -7.52 7.00
N GLU A 181 26.15 -6.94 7.88
CA GLU A 181 27.34 -6.19 7.47
C GLU A 181 28.10 -7.08 6.47
N SER A 182 28.19 -6.60 5.23
CA SER A 182 28.99 -7.29 4.23
C SER A 182 30.45 -7.23 4.70
N PRO A 183 31.16 -8.37 4.76
CA PRO A 183 32.53 -8.43 5.27
C PRO A 183 33.52 -7.58 4.44
#